data_AF-A0A060BHZ4-F1
#
_entry.id   AF-A0A060BHZ4-F1
#
_cell.length_a   1.000
_cell.length_b   1.000
_cell.length_c   1.000
_cell.angle_alpha   90.00
_cell.angle_beta   90.00
_cell.angle_gamma   90.00
#
_symmetry.space_group_name_H-M   'P 1'
#
loop_
_entity.id
_entity.type
_entity.pdbx_description
1 polymer ?
#
loop_
_entity_poly.entity_id
_entity_poly.type
_entity_poly.pdbx_seq_one_letter_code
_entity_poly.pdbx_strand_id
1 'polypeptide(L)'
;PWVFDHVTDDAVTILDALNQAVGPDVTVTHAAGAGIEEKLFPSFFDAMDAASDRTSENYDDDAAIAAAVELAGESDVAIVVVGERWAQAGELASRSALDLGGRQQEQLEAIAATGTPVVVIVMSTRPLDLRWASGNASAILDVWYPGTHGGEAVASACLASSAP
;
A
#
# COMPACT_ATOMS: atom_id res chain seq x y z
N PRO A 1 9.32 21.59 -6.58
CA PRO A 1 8.52 21.86 -7.79
C PRO A 1 7.16 21.14 -7.67
N TRP A 2 6.08 21.91 -7.73
CA TRP A 2 4.71 21.40 -7.79
C TRP A 2 4.50 20.75 -9.16
N VAL A 3 4.78 19.46 -9.24
CA VAL A 3 4.51 18.66 -10.44
C VAL A 3 3.20 17.94 -10.20
N PHE A 4 2.14 18.45 -10.82
CA PHE A 4 0.81 17.82 -10.83
C PHE A 4 0.59 16.96 -12.07
N ASP A 5 1.55 17.00 -13.00
CA ASP A 5 1.58 16.18 -14.21
C ASP A 5 2.47 14.96 -13.94
N HIS A 6 1.85 13.78 -13.84
CA HIS A 6 2.55 12.54 -13.57
C HIS A 6 2.32 11.56 -14.71
N VAL A 7 3.40 10.99 -15.21
CA VAL A 7 3.37 9.94 -16.23
C VAL A 7 3.47 8.62 -15.48
N THR A 8 2.33 7.96 -15.29
CA THR A 8 2.26 6.68 -14.56
C THR A 8 3.00 5.57 -15.28
N ASP A 9 3.09 5.61 -16.61
CA ASP A 9 3.81 4.63 -17.44
C ASP A 9 5.32 4.57 -17.13
N ASP A 10 5.90 5.63 -16.59
CA ASP A 10 7.31 5.67 -16.20
C ASP A 10 7.55 5.13 -14.78
N ALA A 11 6.49 4.96 -13.98
CA ALA A 11 6.60 4.54 -12.59
C ALA A 11 6.67 3.01 -12.45
N VAL A 12 7.59 2.54 -11.62
CA VAL A 12 7.71 1.11 -11.27
C VAL A 12 6.95 0.84 -9.97
N THR A 13 5.89 0.03 -10.05
CA THR A 13 5.12 -0.36 -8.86
C THR A 13 5.92 -1.32 -7.98
N ILE A 14 5.56 -1.41 -6.70
CA ILE A 14 6.16 -2.40 -5.77
C ILE A 14 5.93 -3.82 -6.29
N LEU A 15 4.74 -4.11 -6.83
CA LEU A 15 4.41 -5.42 -7.39
C LEU A 15 5.28 -5.77 -8.60
N ASP A 16 5.44 -4.84 -9.54
CA ASP A 16 6.26 -5.06 -10.74
C ASP A 16 7.74 -5.27 -10.35
N ALA A 17 8.25 -4.45 -9.43
CA ALA A 17 9.62 -4.56 -8.96
C ALA A 17 9.87 -5.88 -8.22
N LEU A 18 8.94 -6.33 -7.37
CA LEU A 18 9.06 -7.62 -6.70
C LEU A 18 9.06 -8.77 -7.73
N ASN A 19 8.15 -8.76 -8.70
CA ASN A 19 8.12 -9.76 -9.77
C ASN A 19 9.42 -9.81 -10.58
N GLN A 20 10.03 -8.65 -10.85
CA GLN A 20 11.28 -8.56 -11.60
C GLN A 20 12.51 -8.96 -10.79
N ALA A 21 12.50 -8.71 -9.48
CA ALA A 21 13.67 -8.89 -8.62
C ALA A 21 13.83 -10.33 -8.09
N VAL A 22 12.76 -11.11 -8.04
CA VAL A 22 12.81 -12.49 -7.52
C VAL A 22 13.30 -13.50 -8.55
N GLY A 23 13.93 -14.57 -8.08
CA GLY A 23 14.38 -15.69 -8.90
C GLY A 23 13.25 -16.68 -9.27
N PRO A 24 13.53 -17.68 -10.12
CA PRO A 24 12.52 -18.63 -10.62
C PRO A 24 11.89 -19.53 -9.55
N ASP A 25 12.52 -19.62 -8.36
CA ASP A 25 12.05 -20.44 -7.24
C ASP A 25 11.05 -19.71 -6.33
N VAL A 26 10.79 -18.42 -6.59
CA VAL A 26 9.86 -17.60 -5.82
C VAL A 26 8.67 -17.25 -6.70
N THR A 27 7.47 -17.47 -6.20
CA THR A 27 6.23 -17.07 -6.87
C THR A 27 5.68 -15.83 -6.18
N VAL A 28 5.38 -14.79 -6.96
CA VAL A 28 4.70 -13.59 -6.47
C VAL A 28 3.26 -13.64 -6.96
N THR A 29 2.32 -13.69 -6.03
CA THR A 29 0.88 -13.59 -6.28
C THR A 29 0.36 -12.28 -5.72
N HIS A 30 -0.80 -11.83 -6.22
CA HIS A 30 -1.36 -10.53 -5.86
C HIS A 30 -2.87 -10.59 -5.73
N ALA A 31 -3.38 -9.90 -4.69
CA ALA A 31 -4.78 -9.56 -4.49
C ALA A 31 -4.85 -8.07 -4.12
N ALA A 32 -5.87 -7.36 -4.62
CA ALA A 32 -6.00 -5.91 -4.40
C ALA A 32 -6.23 -5.53 -2.92
N GLY A 33 -6.95 -6.38 -2.17
CA GLY A 33 -7.26 -6.12 -0.76
C GLY A 33 -8.32 -5.02 -0.57
N ALA A 34 -8.33 -4.41 0.61
CA ALA A 34 -9.21 -3.31 0.97
C ALA A 34 -8.97 -2.09 0.06
N GLY A 35 -10.07 -1.46 -0.34
CA GLY A 35 -10.04 -0.19 -1.04
C GLY A 35 -9.49 0.93 -0.16
N ILE A 36 -8.88 1.92 -0.80
CA ILE A 36 -8.43 3.13 -0.12
C ILE A 36 -9.62 4.08 0.00
N GLU A 37 -9.89 4.55 1.22
CA GLU A 37 -10.93 5.54 1.53
C GLU A 37 -10.67 6.87 0.82
N GLU A 38 -11.74 7.47 0.30
CA GLU A 38 -11.70 8.78 -0.35
C GLU A 38 -11.95 9.92 0.64
N LYS A 39 -11.44 11.13 0.33
CA LYS A 39 -11.69 12.30 1.19
C LYS A 39 -13.19 12.63 1.22
N LEU A 40 -13.73 12.76 2.44
CA LEU A 40 -15.08 13.29 2.68
C LEU A 40 -15.33 14.66 2.03
N PHE A 41 -14.30 15.51 1.99
CA PHE A 41 -14.34 16.83 1.38
C PHE A 41 -13.25 16.93 0.31
N PRO A 42 -13.54 16.56 -0.95
CA PRO A 42 -12.57 16.66 -2.03
C PRO A 42 -12.22 18.14 -2.31
N SER A 43 -10.97 18.39 -2.68
CA SER A 43 -10.47 19.68 -3.13
C SER A 43 -10.20 19.65 -4.63
N PHE A 44 -9.80 20.78 -5.22
CA PHE A 44 -9.46 20.81 -6.63
C PHE A 44 -8.24 19.92 -6.97
N PHE A 45 -7.38 19.62 -5.99
CA PHE A 45 -6.22 18.74 -6.18
C PHE A 45 -6.64 17.29 -6.46
N ASP A 46 -7.78 16.82 -5.93
CA ASP A 46 -8.33 15.49 -6.24
C ASP A 46 -8.68 15.34 -7.72
N ALA A 47 -9.13 16.42 -8.36
CA ALA A 47 -9.46 16.42 -9.78
C ALA A 47 -8.20 16.51 -10.66
N MET A 48 -7.08 17.01 -10.11
CA MET A 48 -5.79 17.05 -10.80
C MET A 48 -5.07 15.69 -10.76
N ASP A 49 -5.41 14.82 -9.81
CA ASP A 49 -4.91 13.45 -9.69
C ASP A 49 -5.69 12.46 -10.59
N ALA A 50 -6.09 12.90 -11.77
CA ALA A 50 -7.00 12.15 -12.65
C ALA A 50 -6.39 10.86 -13.23
N ALA A 51 -5.07 10.71 -13.21
CA ALA A 51 -4.37 9.53 -13.70
C ALA A 51 -4.22 8.43 -12.62
N SER A 52 -4.55 8.72 -11.35
CA SER A 52 -4.56 7.71 -10.29
C SER A 52 -5.88 6.92 -10.27
N ASP A 53 -5.80 5.59 -10.32
CA ASP A 53 -6.97 4.71 -10.19
C ASP A 53 -7.64 4.84 -8.83
N ARG A 54 -8.94 5.15 -8.80
CA ARG A 54 -9.72 5.29 -7.56
C ARG A 54 -10.45 4.01 -7.19
N THR A 55 -10.69 3.84 -5.90
CA THR A 55 -11.57 2.79 -5.39
C THR A 55 -12.98 3.09 -5.90
N SER A 56 -13.59 2.16 -6.64
CA SER A 56 -14.94 2.38 -7.17
C SER A 56 -15.97 2.50 -6.04
N GLU A 57 -17.04 3.27 -6.23
CA GLU A 57 -18.11 3.41 -5.22
C GLU A 57 -18.76 2.08 -4.81
N ASN A 58 -18.77 1.09 -5.72
CA ASN A 58 -19.30 -0.26 -5.48
C ASN A 58 -18.18 -1.30 -5.24
N TYR A 59 -17.02 -0.86 -4.74
CA TYR A 59 -15.94 -1.78 -4.43
C TYR A 59 -16.37 -2.75 -3.32
N ASP A 60 -16.26 -4.04 -3.59
CA ASP A 60 -16.63 -5.09 -2.64
C ASP A 60 -15.42 -5.42 -1.76
N ASP A 61 -15.24 -4.61 -0.70
CA ASP A 61 -14.17 -4.83 0.28
C ASP A 61 -14.26 -6.21 0.93
N ASP A 62 -15.47 -6.76 1.14
CA ASP A 62 -15.62 -8.07 1.76
C ASP A 62 -15.00 -9.16 0.87
N ALA A 63 -15.35 -9.17 -0.42
CA ALA A 63 -14.78 -10.10 -1.38
C ALA A 63 -13.27 -9.90 -1.57
N ALA A 64 -12.82 -8.66 -1.65
CA ALA A 64 -11.41 -8.34 -1.88
C ALA A 64 -10.52 -8.68 -0.68
N ILE A 65 -10.97 -8.42 0.55
CA ILE A 65 -10.27 -8.82 1.78
C ILE A 65 -10.27 -10.34 1.91
N ALA A 66 -11.40 -11.01 1.64
CA ALA A 66 -11.46 -12.47 1.68
C ALA A 66 -10.45 -13.12 0.72
N ALA A 67 -10.33 -12.62 -0.51
CA ALA A 67 -9.35 -13.09 -1.48
C ALA A 67 -7.90 -12.84 -1.01
N ALA A 68 -7.62 -11.69 -0.39
CA ALA A 68 -6.30 -11.40 0.16
C ALA A 68 -5.94 -12.32 1.34
N VAL A 69 -6.91 -12.65 2.19
CA VAL A 69 -6.74 -13.57 3.33
C VAL A 69 -6.50 -15.00 2.84
N GLU A 70 -7.27 -15.47 1.85
CA GLU A 70 -7.07 -16.79 1.22
C GLU A 70 -5.65 -16.88 0.64
N LEU A 71 -5.26 -15.89 -0.16
CA LEU A 71 -3.95 -15.87 -0.79
C LEU A 71 -2.80 -15.81 0.23
N ALA A 72 -2.96 -15.03 1.30
CA ALA A 72 -1.98 -14.95 2.37
C ALA A 72 -1.83 -16.30 3.11
N GLY A 73 -2.93 -17.02 3.34
CA GLY A 73 -2.91 -18.34 3.98
C GLY A 73 -2.20 -19.43 3.17
N GLU A 74 -2.07 -19.23 1.86
CA GLU A 74 -1.32 -20.12 0.95
C GLU A 74 0.14 -19.67 0.74
N SER A 75 0.54 -18.53 1.29
CA SER A 75 1.85 -17.91 1.07
C SER A 75 2.79 -18.10 2.25
N ASP A 76 4.11 -18.17 1.99
CA ASP A 76 5.13 -18.22 3.04
C ASP A 76 5.30 -16.88 3.78
N VAL A 77 4.99 -15.77 3.11
CA VAL A 77 5.06 -14.40 3.64
C VAL A 77 4.01 -13.54 2.92
N ALA A 78 3.37 -12.64 3.66
CA ALA A 78 2.43 -11.67 3.12
C ALA A 78 3.05 -10.26 3.15
N ILE A 79 3.29 -9.67 1.98
CA ILE A 79 3.66 -8.26 1.85
C ILE A 79 2.38 -7.46 1.65
N VAL A 80 2.01 -6.64 2.65
CA VAL A 80 0.77 -5.86 2.62
C VAL A 80 1.10 -4.38 2.52
N VAL A 81 0.78 -3.80 1.38
CA VAL A 81 0.98 -2.36 1.11
C VAL A 81 -0.25 -1.60 1.58
N VAL A 82 -0.08 -0.66 2.50
CA VAL A 82 -1.14 0.15 3.09
C VAL A 82 -0.75 1.63 3.12
N GLY A 83 -1.73 2.50 3.33
CA GLY A 83 -1.51 3.91 3.61
C GLY A 83 -2.54 4.79 2.92
N GLU A 84 -2.05 5.79 2.21
CA GLU A 84 -2.85 6.88 1.65
C GLU A 84 -2.61 7.02 0.13
N ARG A 85 -3.48 7.76 -0.54
CA ARG A 85 -3.26 8.29 -1.90
C ARG A 85 -2.53 9.63 -1.84
N TRP A 86 -1.82 9.96 -2.92
CA TRP A 86 -1.09 11.23 -3.01
C TRP A 86 -2.00 12.44 -2.78
N ALA A 87 -3.22 12.46 -3.34
CA ALA A 87 -4.17 13.56 -3.13
C ALA A 87 -4.76 13.65 -1.71
N GLN A 88 -4.55 12.63 -0.86
CA GLN A 88 -4.88 12.68 0.57
C GLN A 88 -3.81 13.40 1.38
N ALA A 89 -2.76 13.88 0.74
CA ALA A 89 -1.65 14.60 1.29
C ALA A 89 -1.51 16.02 0.74
N GLY A 90 -0.60 16.80 1.34
CA GLY A 90 -0.28 18.14 0.87
C GLY A 90 -1.35 19.19 1.18
N GLU A 91 -1.54 20.11 0.24
CA GLU A 91 -2.40 21.28 0.41
C GLU A 91 -3.88 20.91 0.37
N LEU A 92 -4.68 21.51 1.27
CA LEU A 92 -6.12 21.24 1.44
C LEU A 92 -6.44 19.76 1.74
N ALA A 93 -5.51 19.04 2.37
CA ALA A 93 -5.66 17.63 2.72
C ALA A 93 -5.42 17.37 4.22
N SER A 94 -5.98 18.22 5.08
CA SER A 94 -5.96 17.98 6.53
C SER A 94 -6.91 16.84 6.91
N ARG A 95 -6.51 16.00 7.86
CA ARG A 95 -7.35 14.96 8.47
C ARG A 95 -7.31 15.03 9.99
N SER A 96 -8.41 14.68 10.64
CA SER A 96 -8.58 14.75 12.10
C SER A 96 -8.15 13.47 12.84
N ALA A 97 -7.86 12.41 12.10
CA ALA A 97 -7.47 11.09 12.58
C ALA A 97 -6.27 10.62 11.75
N LEU A 98 -5.35 9.83 12.32
CA LEU A 98 -4.15 9.33 11.62
C LEU A 98 -4.20 7.82 11.38
N ASP A 99 -5.34 7.19 11.65
CA ASP A 99 -5.56 5.77 11.40
C ASP A 99 -5.42 5.42 9.91
N LEU A 100 -5.19 4.14 9.61
CA LEU A 100 -5.28 3.65 8.23
C LEU A 100 -6.70 3.87 7.71
N GLY A 101 -6.82 4.52 6.54
CA GLY A 101 -8.12 4.87 5.97
C GLY A 101 -8.88 3.64 5.47
N GLY A 102 -10.21 3.70 5.53
CA GLY A 102 -11.07 2.61 5.07
C GLY A 102 -10.90 1.33 5.91
N ARG A 103 -10.84 0.17 5.23
CA ARG A 103 -10.78 -1.16 5.86
C ARG A 103 -9.39 -1.78 5.87
N GLN A 104 -8.35 -0.98 5.61
CA GLN A 104 -6.96 -1.46 5.57
C GLN A 104 -6.50 -2.06 6.92
N GLN A 105 -6.94 -1.49 8.05
CA GLN A 105 -6.65 -2.06 9.37
C GLN A 105 -7.30 -3.44 9.57
N GLU A 106 -8.55 -3.60 9.14
CA GLU A 106 -9.26 -4.88 9.18
C GLU A 106 -8.58 -5.93 8.29
N GLN A 107 -8.14 -5.55 7.09
CA GLN A 107 -7.36 -6.41 6.21
C GLN A 107 -6.08 -6.89 6.90
N LEU A 108 -5.32 -5.99 7.54
CA LEU A 108 -4.10 -6.36 8.24
C LEU A 108 -4.37 -7.36 9.37
N GLU A 109 -5.42 -7.13 10.16
CA GLU A 109 -5.85 -8.03 11.23
C GLU A 109 -6.26 -9.41 10.69
N ALA A 110 -7.05 -9.43 9.61
CA ALA A 110 -7.53 -10.67 8.99
C ALA A 110 -6.40 -11.47 8.36
N ILE A 111 -5.45 -10.81 7.67
CA ILE A 111 -4.27 -11.46 7.09
C ILE A 111 -3.38 -12.00 8.20
N ALA A 112 -3.09 -11.22 9.25
CA ALA A 112 -2.27 -11.69 10.37
C ALA A 112 -2.89 -12.91 11.10
N ALA A 113 -4.23 -12.98 11.16
CA ALA A 113 -4.94 -14.10 11.76
C ALA A 113 -4.74 -15.45 11.03
N THR A 114 -4.27 -15.44 9.78
CA THR A 114 -3.88 -16.67 9.05
C THR A 114 -2.66 -17.35 9.66
N GLY A 115 -1.84 -16.62 10.43
CA GLY A 115 -0.56 -17.07 10.94
C GLY A 115 0.61 -16.85 9.98
N THR A 116 0.35 -16.37 8.75
CA THR A 116 1.40 -16.01 7.78
C THR A 116 2.19 -14.80 8.28
N PRO A 117 3.54 -14.81 8.24
CA PRO A 117 4.35 -13.64 8.56
C PRO A 117 3.97 -12.43 7.69
N VAL A 118 3.63 -11.31 8.34
CA VAL A 118 3.20 -10.09 7.65
C VAL A 118 4.30 -9.04 7.63
N VAL A 119 4.67 -8.57 6.43
CA VAL A 119 5.50 -7.40 6.20
C VAL A 119 4.59 -6.26 5.76
N VAL A 120 4.48 -5.21 6.57
CA VAL A 120 3.65 -4.05 6.27
C VAL A 120 4.50 -2.99 5.58
N ILE A 121 4.13 -2.61 4.36
CA ILE A 121 4.75 -1.49 3.64
C ILE A 121 3.81 -0.31 3.71
N VAL A 122 4.28 0.82 4.25
CA VAL A 122 3.46 2.01 4.48
C VAL A 122 3.80 3.08 3.46
N MET A 123 2.82 3.45 2.64
CA MET A 123 2.89 4.54 1.67
C MET A 123 2.04 5.72 2.14
N SER A 124 2.68 6.78 2.66
CA SER A 124 2.01 7.99 3.12
C SER A 124 2.89 9.23 2.96
N THR A 125 2.36 10.44 3.17
CA THR A 125 3.21 11.65 3.29
C THR A 125 3.25 12.19 4.72
N ARG A 126 2.71 11.44 5.68
CA ARG A 126 2.55 11.88 7.06
C ARG A 126 2.61 10.66 7.99
N PRO A 127 2.93 10.86 9.27
CA PRO A 127 2.79 9.79 10.26
C PRO A 127 1.36 9.24 10.27
N LEU A 128 1.25 7.91 10.29
CA LEU A 128 0.01 7.18 10.50
C LEU A 128 0.05 6.44 11.84
N ASP A 129 -1.11 6.11 12.37
CA ASP A 129 -1.22 5.24 13.54
C ASP A 129 -0.91 3.79 13.15
N LEU A 130 0.29 3.35 13.49
CA LEU A 130 0.79 2.01 13.22
C LEU A 130 0.93 1.18 14.51
N ARG A 131 0.27 1.57 15.61
CA ARG A 131 0.44 0.91 16.92
C ARG A 131 0.07 -0.58 16.86
N TRP A 132 -1.01 -0.92 16.16
CA TRP A 132 -1.39 -2.32 15.97
C TRP A 132 -0.34 -3.06 15.15
N ALA A 133 0.08 -2.51 14.01
CA ALA A 133 1.08 -3.14 13.17
C ALA A 133 2.40 -3.34 13.92
N SER A 134 2.82 -2.37 14.75
CA SER A 134 4.05 -2.44 15.55
C SER A 134 4.07 -3.61 16.54
N GLY A 135 2.91 -4.12 16.96
CA GLY A 135 2.80 -5.26 17.86
C GLY A 135 2.51 -6.59 17.17
N ASN A 136 2.10 -6.59 15.90
CA ASN A 136 1.55 -7.77 15.22
C ASN A 136 2.24 -8.11 13.88
N ALA A 137 2.85 -7.13 13.21
CA ALA A 137 3.61 -7.34 11.99
C ALA A 137 5.00 -7.91 12.29
N SER A 138 5.51 -8.74 11.38
CA SER A 138 6.89 -9.25 11.43
C SER A 138 7.90 -8.16 11.06
N ALA A 139 7.52 -7.24 10.17
CA ALA A 139 8.30 -6.06 9.82
C ALA A 139 7.37 -4.92 9.36
N ILE A 140 7.84 -3.68 9.52
CA ILE A 140 7.20 -2.49 8.98
C ILE A 140 8.25 -1.71 8.21
N LEU A 141 7.94 -1.35 6.96
CA LEU A 141 8.77 -0.49 6.12
C LEU A 141 7.96 0.75 5.73
N ASP A 142 8.35 1.91 6.27
CA ASP A 142 7.80 3.20 5.86
C ASP A 142 8.58 3.71 4.64
N VAL A 143 7.89 3.83 3.50
CA VAL A 143 8.49 4.16 2.20
C VAL A 143 8.06 5.53 1.69
N TRP A 144 7.22 6.23 2.45
CA TRP A 144 6.60 7.49 2.03
C TRP A 144 5.92 7.36 0.64
N TYR A 145 6.13 8.34 -0.24
CA TYR A 145 5.95 8.17 -1.69
C TYR A 145 7.33 8.07 -2.34
N PRO A 146 7.80 6.86 -2.70
CA PRO A 146 9.19 6.62 -3.05
C PRO A 146 9.58 7.09 -4.47
N GLY A 147 8.65 7.72 -5.21
CA GLY A 147 8.89 8.28 -6.54
C GLY A 147 8.89 7.23 -7.66
N THR A 148 9.37 7.64 -8.84
CA THR A 148 9.27 6.87 -10.10
C THR A 148 9.92 5.49 -10.04
N HIS A 149 11.11 5.38 -9.44
CA HIS A 149 11.83 4.10 -9.25
C HIS A 149 11.59 3.53 -7.85
N GLY A 150 10.50 3.94 -7.20
CA GLY A 150 10.24 3.61 -5.81
C GLY A 150 10.02 2.12 -5.60
N GLY A 151 9.33 1.43 -6.51
CA GLY A 151 9.16 -0.02 -6.45
C GLY A 151 10.49 -0.77 -6.37
N GLU A 152 11.49 -0.38 -7.17
CA GLU A 152 12.83 -1.00 -7.20
C GLU A 152 13.55 -0.80 -5.86
N ALA A 153 13.48 0.40 -5.29
CA ALA A 153 14.08 0.70 -4.00
C ALA A 153 13.44 -0.13 -2.87
N VAL A 154 12.11 -0.26 -2.89
CA VAL A 154 11.36 -1.05 -1.91
C VAL A 154 11.67 -2.55 -2.05
N ALA A 155 11.65 -3.08 -3.27
CA ALA A 155 12.01 -4.48 -3.52
C ALA A 155 13.44 -4.78 -3.07
N SER A 156 14.39 -3.88 -3.32
CA SER A 156 15.78 -4.03 -2.88
C SER A 156 15.91 -4.05 -1.35
N ALA A 157 15.12 -3.24 -0.63
CA ALA A 157 15.07 -3.27 0.83
C ALA A 157 14.46 -4.57 1.36
N CYS A 158 13.36 -5.05 0.74
CA CYS A 158 12.71 -6.31 1.12
C CYS A 158 13.61 -7.54 0.91
N LEU A 159 14.39 -7.56 -0.17
CA LEU A 159 15.25 -8.69 -0.56
C LEU A 159 16.69 -8.57 -0.02
N ALA A 160 16.97 -7.53 0.77
CA ALA A 160 18.28 -7.27 1.36
C ALA A 160 19.44 -7.12 0.34
N SER A 161 19.16 -6.72 -0.90
CA SER A 161 20.21 -6.26 -1.84
C SER A 161 20.71 -4.85 -1.51
N SER A 162 20.04 -4.15 -0.60
CA SER A 162 20.46 -2.91 0.05
C SER A 162 20.08 -2.93 1.53
N ALA A 163 20.95 -2.42 2.40
CA ALA A 163 20.60 -2.18 3.81
C ALA A 163 19.87 -0.83 3.92
N PRO A 164 18.73 -0.76 4.63
CA PRO A 164 18.03 0.50 4.89
C PRO A 164 18.80 1.42 5.87
#